data_AF-A0A447T8Q4-F1
#
_entry.id   AF-A0A447T8Q4-F1
#
_cell.length_a   1.000
_cell.length_b   1.000
_cell.length_c   1.000
_cell.angle_alpha   90.00
_cell.angle_beta   90.00
_cell.angle_gamma   90.00
#
_symmetry.space_group_name_H-M   'P 1'
#
loop_
_entity.id
_entity.type
_entity.pdbx_description
1 polymer ?
#
loop_
_entity_poly.entity_id
_entity_poly.type
_entity_poly.pdbx_seq_one_letter_code
_entity_poly.pdbx_strand_id
1 'polypeptide(L)'
;MLVLSAVIIAAVASLAMRKPFKVDILRDRASLVRETDEGWLENTYIIKIINTTEHPQQFRITAEGLPDIKVKTETPLVAIPAAATDSATVHVEADRSTRPRAATRSASS
;
A
#
# COMPACT_ATOMS: atom_id res chain seq x y z
N MET A 1 39.11 2.20 -21.67
CA MET A 1 38.65 1.16 -20.72
C MET A 1 38.03 1.77 -19.46
N LEU A 2 38.72 2.67 -18.75
CA LEU A 2 38.20 3.31 -17.52
C LEU A 2 36.82 3.96 -17.66
N VAL A 3 36.59 4.73 -18.75
CA VAL A 3 35.28 5.39 -19.00
C VAL A 3 34.16 4.36 -19.21
N LEU A 4 34.41 3.31 -20.01
CA LEU A 4 33.43 2.26 -20.25
C LEU A 4 33.09 1.52 -18.95
N SER A 5 34.10 1.17 -18.15
CA SER A 5 33.91 0.56 -16.84
C SER A 5 33.11 1.46 -15.90
N ALA A 6 33.39 2.76 -15.88
CA ALA A 6 32.65 3.72 -15.07
C ALA A 6 31.17 3.80 -15.48
N VAL A 7 30.87 3.83 -16.79
CA VAL A 7 29.49 3.84 -17.30
C VAL A 7 28.76 2.54 -16.96
N ILE A 8 29.41 1.38 -17.09
CA ILE A 8 28.81 0.08 -16.73
C ILE A 8 28.50 0.05 -15.22
N ILE A 9 29.44 0.47 -14.36
CA ILE A 9 29.22 0.52 -12.91
C ILE A 9 28.06 1.46 -12.58
N ALA A 10 28.02 2.65 -13.19
CA ALA A 10 26.93 3.60 -13.00
C ALA A 10 25.57 3.03 -13.45
N ALA A 11 25.52 2.32 -14.58
CA ALA A 11 24.31 1.69 -15.09
C ALA A 11 23.82 0.56 -14.16
N VAL A 12 24.72 -0.32 -13.71
CA VAL A 12 24.40 -1.42 -12.79
C VAL A 12 23.93 -0.87 -11.44
N ALA A 13 24.62 0.14 -10.89
CA ALA A 13 24.21 0.80 -9.66
C ALA A 13 22.82 1.44 -9.81
N SER A 14 22.58 2.18 -10.89
CA SER A 14 21.28 2.79 -11.17
C SER A 14 20.16 1.75 -11.25
N LEU A 15 20.42 0.59 -11.87
CA LEU A 15 19.44 -0.49 -11.97
C LEU A 15 19.19 -1.14 -10.60
N ALA A 16 20.23 -1.32 -9.80
CA ALA A 16 20.14 -1.88 -8.45
C ALA A 16 19.33 -0.98 -7.49
N MET A 17 19.36 0.34 -7.67
CA MET A 17 18.55 1.28 -6.89
C MET A 17 17.10 1.43 -7.38
N ARG A 18 16.72 0.86 -8.53
CA ARG A 18 15.35 0.94 -9.02
C ARG A 18 14.43 0.05 -8.18
N LYS A 19 13.33 0.62 -7.69
CA LYS A 19 12.29 -0.18 -7.03
C LYS A 19 11.68 -1.18 -8.02
N PRO A 20 11.64 -2.49 -7.71
CA PRO A 20 11.14 -3.50 -8.64
C PRO A 20 9.62 -3.45 -8.86
N PHE A 21 8.89 -2.66 -8.08
CA PHE A 21 7.45 -2.51 -8.17
C PHE A 21 7.00 -1.10 -7.82
N LYS A 22 5.77 -0.76 -8.22
CA LYS A 22 5.05 0.45 -7.80
C LYS A 22 3.71 0.05 -7.18
N VAL A 23 3.23 0.84 -6.24
CA VAL A 23 1.95 0.62 -5.55
C VAL A 23 1.17 1.93 -5.50
N ASP A 24 -0.08 1.88 -5.94
CA ASP A 24 -1.05 2.96 -5.80
C ASP A 24 -2.16 2.50 -4.84
N ILE A 25 -2.48 3.31 -3.83
CA ILE A 25 -3.53 3.01 -2.84
C ILE A 25 -4.73 3.90 -3.12
N LEU A 26 -5.87 3.29 -3.44
CA LEU A 26 -7.12 3.99 -3.73
C LEU A 26 -8.12 3.66 -2.63
N ARG A 27 -8.62 4.67 -1.91
CA ARG A 27 -9.73 4.48 -0.96
C ARG A 27 -11.03 4.36 -1.74
N ASP A 28 -11.80 3.32 -1.47
CA ASP A 28 -13.16 3.24 -1.99
C ASP A 28 -14.02 4.30 -1.27
N ARG A 29 -14.49 5.29 -2.03
CA ARG A 29 -15.35 6.37 -1.53
C ARG A 29 -16.84 6.05 -1.69
N ALA A 30 -17.17 4.98 -2.41
CA ALA A 30 -18.54 4.55 -2.68
C ALA A 30 -19.03 3.51 -1.68
N SER A 31 -18.13 2.85 -0.93
CA SER A 31 -18.55 2.05 0.23
C SER A 31 -19.09 3.02 1.29
N LEU A 32 -20.42 3.08 1.45
CA LEU A 32 -21.02 3.61 2.68
C LEU A 32 -20.22 3.05 3.85
N VAL A 33 -19.79 3.92 4.77
CA VAL A 33 -19.23 3.51 6.06
C VAL A 33 -20.21 2.52 6.65
N ARG A 34 -19.88 1.24 6.57
CA ARG A 34 -20.71 0.19 7.10
C ARG A 34 -20.24 0.03 8.54
N GLU A 35 -21.07 0.48 9.48
CA GLU A 35 -20.89 0.05 10.85
C GLU A 35 -21.01 -1.47 10.83
N THR A 36 -19.90 -2.14 11.18
CA THR A 36 -19.94 -3.56 11.51
C THR A 36 -20.83 -3.72 12.74
N ASP A 37 -21.47 -4.89 12.91
CA ASP A 37 -22.35 -5.16 14.06
C ASP A 37 -21.64 -5.02 15.43
N GLU A 38 -20.30 -4.90 15.42
CA GLU A 38 -19.42 -4.71 16.57
C GLU A 38 -18.97 -3.24 16.79
N GLY A 39 -19.42 -2.28 15.95
CA GLY A 39 -19.13 -0.85 16.12
C GLY A 39 -17.78 -0.36 15.55
N TRP A 40 -17.08 -1.18 14.76
CA TRP A 40 -15.79 -0.85 14.14
C TRP A 40 -15.98 -0.13 12.80
N LEU A 41 -15.10 0.84 12.53
CA LEU A 41 -15.01 1.53 11.25
C LEU A 41 -14.21 0.67 10.26
N GLU A 42 -14.90 -0.02 9.36
CA GLU A 42 -14.27 -0.73 8.26
C GLU A 42 -14.05 0.23 7.08
N ASN A 43 -12.79 0.40 6.66
CA ASN A 43 -12.45 1.14 5.45
C ASN A 43 -11.90 0.18 4.39
N THR A 44 -12.50 0.22 3.21
CA THR A 44 -12.03 -0.55 2.06
C THR A 44 -11.04 0.25 1.23
N TYR A 45 -9.91 -0.37 0.91
CA TYR A 45 -8.87 0.16 0.05
C TYR A 45 -8.58 -0.82 -1.09
N ILE A 46 -8.40 -0.27 -2.29
CA ILE A 46 -7.93 -1.01 -3.45
C ILE A 46 -6.44 -0.68 -3.59
N ILE A 47 -5.60 -1.71 -3.47
CA ILE A 47 -4.16 -1.60 -3.67
C ILE A 47 -3.85 -2.08 -5.10
N LYS A 48 -3.48 -1.13 -5.96
CA LYS A 48 -3.03 -1.42 -7.32
C LYS A 48 -1.52 -1.59 -7.32
N ILE A 49 -1.05 -2.75 -7.72
CA ILE A 49 0.37 -3.10 -7.72
C ILE A 49 0.83 -3.29 -9.16
N ILE A 50 1.94 -2.65 -9.51
CA ILE A 50 2.54 -2.69 -10.84
C ILE A 50 3.89 -3.39 -10.71
N ASN A 51 4.01 -4.59 -11.25
CA ASN A 51 5.28 -5.29 -11.37
C ASN A 51 6.08 -4.67 -12.53
N THR A 52 7.24 -4.11 -12.20
CA THR A 52 8.09 -3.44 -13.19
C THR A 52 9.33 -4.26 -13.57
N THR A 53 9.37 -5.51 -13.11
CA THR A 53 10.40 -6.49 -13.43
C THR A 53 9.95 -7.42 -14.56
N GLU A 54 10.92 -8.08 -15.17
CA GLU A 54 10.69 -9.09 -16.22
C GLU A 54 10.40 -10.49 -15.65
N HIS A 55 10.22 -10.60 -14.34
CA HIS A 55 9.91 -11.87 -13.67
C HIS A 55 8.62 -11.76 -12.86
N PRO A 56 7.84 -12.84 -12.72
CA PRO A 56 6.72 -12.85 -11.79
C PRO A 56 7.15 -12.53 -10.35
N GLN A 57 6.35 -11.76 -9.62
CA GLN A 57 6.62 -11.41 -8.23
C GLN A 57 5.41 -11.73 -7.36
N GLN A 58 5.66 -12.04 -6.08
CA GLN A 58 4.63 -12.29 -5.09
C GLN A 58 4.72 -11.22 -4.00
N PHE A 59 3.60 -10.54 -3.76
CA PHE A 59 3.52 -9.46 -2.78
C PHE A 59 2.65 -9.89 -1.60
N ARG A 60 3.11 -9.58 -0.39
CA ARG A 60 2.31 -9.69 0.84
C ARG A 60 1.88 -8.28 1.26
N ILE A 61 0.61 -8.13 1.59
CA ILE A 61 0.04 -6.87 2.03
C ILE A 61 -0.07 -6.88 3.56
N THR A 62 0.50 -5.88 4.21
CA THR A 62 0.44 -5.65 5.65
C THR A 62 0.22 -4.15 5.89
N ALA A 63 -0.51 -3.80 6.95
CA ALA A 63 -0.64 -2.41 7.38
C ALA A 63 -0.16 -2.26 8.82
N GLU A 64 0.53 -1.15 9.09
CA GLU A 64 1.13 -0.80 10.36
C GLU A 64 0.82 0.68 10.66
N GLY A 65 0.93 1.09 11.94
CA GLY A 65 0.85 2.52 12.32
C GLY A 65 -0.38 2.96 13.11
N LEU A 66 -1.32 2.06 13.39
CA LEU A 66 -2.46 2.30 14.29
C LEU A 66 -2.48 1.19 15.37
N PRO A 67 -2.72 1.54 16.66
CA PRO A 67 -2.94 0.53 17.70
C PRO A 67 -4.16 -0.34 17.32
N ASP A 68 -4.02 -1.65 17.43
CA ASP A 68 -5.05 -2.65 17.11
C ASP A 68 -5.60 -2.60 15.67
N ILE A 69 -4.78 -2.18 14.69
CA ILE A 69 -5.14 -2.28 13.28
C ILE A 69 -5.30 -3.74 12.86
N LYS A 70 -6.49 -4.11 12.37
CA LYS A 70 -6.74 -5.42 11.76
C LYS A 70 -6.84 -5.26 10.27
N VAL A 71 -5.95 -5.95 9.56
CA VAL A 71 -5.96 -6.02 8.10
C VAL A 71 -6.61 -7.33 7.70
N LYS A 72 -7.78 -7.22 7.05
CA LYS A 72 -8.44 -8.34 6.39
C LYS A 72 -8.20 -8.20 4.90
N THR A 73 -7.44 -9.14 4.34
CA THR A 73 -7.22 -9.22 2.90
C THR A 73 -7.77 -10.55 2.41
N GLU A 74 -8.56 -10.55 1.34
CA GLU A 74 -9.12 -11.77 0.77
C GLU A 74 -8.01 -12.71 0.25
N THR A 75 -6.90 -12.14 -0.23
CA THR A 75 -5.75 -12.88 -0.75
C THR A 75 -4.46 -12.45 -0.03
N PRO A 76 -3.86 -13.30 0.84
CA PRO A 76 -2.67 -12.94 1.62
C PRO A 76 -1.39 -12.82 0.79
N LEU A 77 -1.38 -13.37 -0.44
CA LEU A 77 -0.24 -13.34 -1.34
C LEU A 77 -0.71 -13.04 -2.77
N VAL A 78 -0.39 -11.85 -3.28
CA VAL A 78 -0.79 -11.40 -4.61
C VAL A 78 0.34 -11.72 -5.59
N ALA A 79 0.10 -12.66 -6.50
CA ALA A 79 1.05 -13.04 -7.53
C ALA A 79 0.83 -12.20 -8.80
N ILE A 80 1.84 -11.43 -9.21
CA ILE A 80 1.76 -10.53 -10.35
C ILE A 80 2.75 -10.99 -11.42
N PRO A 81 2.28 -11.29 -12.64
CA PRO A 81 3.15 -11.65 -13.75
C PRO A 81 4.20 -10.58 -14.08
N ALA A 82 5.20 -10.97 -14.87
CA ALA A 82 6.21 -10.05 -15.38
C ALA A 82 5.57 -8.88 -16.13
N ALA A 83 6.04 -7.66 -15.88
CA ALA A 83 5.56 -6.42 -16.51
C ALA A 83 4.03 -6.23 -16.46
N ALA A 84 3.35 -6.81 -15.48
CA ALA A 84 1.89 -6.77 -15.35
C ALA A 84 1.44 -5.87 -14.19
N THR A 85 0.15 -5.56 -14.17
CA THR A 85 -0.52 -4.80 -13.12
C THR A 85 -1.72 -5.60 -12.62
N ASP A 86 -1.88 -5.63 -11.29
CA ASP A 86 -3.03 -6.27 -10.66
C ASP A 86 -3.53 -5.44 -9.46
N SER A 87 -4.75 -5.69 -9.01
CA SER A 87 -5.38 -4.97 -7.90
C SER A 87 -5.84 -5.94 -6.81
N ALA A 88 -5.57 -5.59 -5.56
CA ALA A 88 -6.03 -6.35 -4.40
C ALA A 88 -6.89 -5.46 -3.50
N THR A 89 -8.07 -5.96 -3.12
CA THR A 89 -8.96 -5.31 -2.16
C THR A 89 -8.52 -5.64 -0.74
N VAL A 90 -8.43 -4.61 0.10
CA VAL A 90 -7.94 -4.69 1.47
C VAL A 90 -8.91 -3.96 2.39
N HIS A 91 -9.39 -4.68 3.38
CA HIS A 91 -10.26 -4.17 4.42
C HIS A 91 -9.41 -3.85 5.65
N VAL A 92 -9.51 -2.61 6.12
CA VAL A 92 -8.81 -2.16 7.31
C VAL A 92 -9.83 -1.80 8.37
N GLU A 93 -9.80 -2.53 9.48
CA GLU A 93 -10.58 -2.26 10.68
C GLU A 93 -9.68 -1.56 11.70
N ALA A 94 -10.13 -0.41 12.20
CA ALA A 94 -9.46 0.33 13.26
C ALA A 94 -10.46 0.72 14.35
N ASP A 95 -10.05 0.61 15.61
CA ASP A 95 -10.88 1.04 16.74
C ASP A 95 -11.08 2.56 16.68
N ARG A 96 -12.32 3.00 16.90
CA ARG A 96 -12.75 4.40 16.91
C ARG A 96 -12.00 5.23 17.96
N SER A 97 -11.41 4.60 18.99
CA SER A 97 -10.64 5.24 20.06
C SER A 97 -9.28 5.83 19.63
N THR A 98 -8.72 5.40 18.48
CA THR A 98 -7.35 5.77 18.06
C THR A 98 -7.24 6.93 17.08
N ARG A 99 -8.37 7.59 16.76
CA ARG A 99 -8.35 8.78 15.89
C ARG A 99 -7.50 9.87 16.56
N PRO A 100 -6.41 10.38 15.94
CA PRO A 100 -5.76 11.58 16.44
C PRO A 100 -6.81 12.67 16.42
N ARG A 101 -7.18 13.17 17.59
CA ARG A 101 -8.07 14.32 17.75
C ARG A 101 -7.44 15.47 16.98
N ALA A 102 -7.88 15.68 15.75
CA ALA A 102 -7.60 16.89 15.01
C ALA A 102 -8.00 18.02 15.94
N ALA A 103 -7.01 18.78 16.40
CA ALA A 103 -7.19 19.82 17.37
C ALA A 103 -8.25 20.79 16.82
N THR A 104 -9.47 20.70 17.34
CA THR A 104 -10.44 21.78 17.29
C THR A 104 -9.77 22.95 17.99
N ARG A 105 -9.10 23.80 17.21
CA ARG A 105 -8.61 25.07 17.70
C ARG A 105 -9.86 25.91 17.91
N SER A 106 -10.26 25.98 19.17
CA SER A 106 -11.08 27.05 19.72
C SER A 106 -10.55 28.40 19.21
N ALA A 107 -11.36 29.09 18.42
CA ALA A 107 -11.27 30.52 18.27
C ALA A 107 -12.69 31.06 18.40
N SER A 108 -13.17 31.05 19.64
CA SER A 108 -14.15 32.00 20.13
C SER A 108 -13.41 33.27 20.55
N SER A 109 -13.61 34.36 19.82
CA SER A 109 -13.74 35.73 20.32
C SER A 109 -14.05 36.65 19.14
#